data_AF-A0A1B7MF76-F1
#
_entry.id   AF-A0A1B7MF76-F1
#
_cell.length_a   1.000
_cell.length_b   1.000
_cell.length_c   1.000
_cell.angle_alpha   90.00
_cell.angle_beta   90.00
_cell.angle_gamma   90.00
#
_symmetry.space_group_name_H-M   'P 1'
#
loop_
_entity.id
_entity.type
_entity.pdbx_description
1 polymer ?
#
loop_
_entity_poly.entity_id
_entity_poly.type
_entity_poly.pdbx_seq_one_letter_code
_entity_poly.pdbx_strand_id
1 'polypeptide(L)' 'FYEKITLYTSAVATFYAPSDISGIGGMRYERIRAVYTWRNGPGRYDCVFI' A
#
# COMPACT_ATOMS: atom_id res chain seq x y z
N PHE A 1 -16.83 -24.56 -7.08
CA PHE A 1 -16.46 -23.13 -6.95
C PHE A 1 -17.07 -22.52 -5.68
N TYR A 2 -16.79 -23.10 -4.50
CA TYR A 2 -17.22 -22.57 -3.20
C TYR A 2 -16.03 -22.47 -2.24
N GLU A 3 -14.92 -21.92 -2.73
CA GLU A 3 -13.78 -21.64 -1.86
C GLU A 3 -13.88 -20.24 -1.28
N LYS A 4 -13.39 -20.09 -0.04
CA LYS A 4 -13.46 -18.85 0.72
C LYS A 4 -12.40 -17.89 0.19
N ILE A 5 -12.83 -16.79 -0.42
CA ILE A 5 -11.92 -15.73 -0.90
C ILE A 5 -11.60 -14.80 0.28
N THR A 6 -10.31 -14.58 0.52
CA THR A 6 -9.86 -13.58 1.48
C THR A 6 -9.54 -12.29 0.75
N LEU A 7 -10.15 -11.18 1.16
CA LEU A 7 -9.96 -9.87 0.55
C LEU A 7 -9.01 -9.03 1.41
N TYR A 8 -7.92 -8.57 0.82
CA TYR A 8 -6.98 -7.65 1.44
C TYR A 8 -7.14 -6.27 0.81
N THR A 9 -7.54 -5.29 1.60
CA THR A 9 -7.76 -3.90 1.15
C THR A 9 -6.50 -3.04 1.20
N SER A 10 -5.35 -3.62 1.54
CA SER A 10 -4.07 -2.92 1.48
C SER A 10 -2.92 -3.86 1.16
N ALA A 11 -1.91 -3.34 0.48
CA ALA A 11 -0.67 -4.03 0.17
C ALA A 11 0.53 -3.10 0.46
N VAL A 12 1.70 -3.69 0.66
CA VAL A 12 2.97 -2.97 0.74
C VAL A 12 3.82 -3.36 -0.46
N ALA A 13 4.26 -2.37 -1.23
CA ALA A 13 5.16 -2.52 -2.34
C ALA A 13 6.57 -2.12 -1.90
N THR A 14 7.52 -3.04 -2.03
CA THR A 14 8.93 -2.80 -1.75
C THR A 14 9.68 -2.76 -3.07
N PHE A 15 10.42 -1.69 -3.35
CA PHE A 15 11.18 -1.58 -4.59
C PHE A 15 12.46 -0.76 -4.41
N TYR A 16 13.36 -0.91 -5.38
CA TYR A 16 14.61 -0.18 -5.44
C TYR A 16 14.48 0.97 -6.44
N ALA A 17 14.65 2.20 -5.96
CA ALA A 17 14.61 3.43 -6.75
C ALA A 17 15.97 4.17 -6.63
N PRO A 18 16.97 3.80 -7.46
CA PRO A 18 18.32 4.33 -7.36
C PRO A 18 18.42 5.84 -7.63
N SER A 19 17.45 6.41 -8.33
CA SER A 19 17.38 7.84 -8.64
C SER A 19 16.77 8.69 -7.51
N ASP A 20 16.16 8.09 -6.49
CA ASP A 20 15.49 8.83 -5.41
C ASP A 20 16.35 8.86 -4.15
N ILE A 21 16.97 10.02 -3.91
CA ILE A 21 17.93 10.30 -2.83
C ILE A 21 17.34 10.10 -1.42
N SER A 22 16.02 10.17 -1.28
CA SER A 22 15.35 10.23 0.04
C SER A 22 15.23 8.89 0.83
N GLY A 23 16.16 7.92 0.66
CA GLY A 23 16.10 6.61 1.31
C GLY A 23 17.45 5.97 1.63
N ILE A 24 17.47 5.00 2.56
CA ILE A 24 18.68 4.24 2.94
C ILE A 24 19.11 3.39 1.75
N GLY A 25 20.05 3.92 0.96
CA GLY A 25 20.62 3.23 -0.20
C GLY A 25 19.70 3.06 -1.40
N GLY A 26 18.59 3.80 -1.52
CA GLY A 26 17.66 3.72 -2.66
C GLY A 26 16.53 2.70 -2.51
N MET A 27 16.41 2.02 -1.36
CA MET A 27 15.27 1.14 -1.07
C MET A 27 14.03 1.93 -0.63
N ARG A 28 12.86 1.51 -1.10
CA ARG A 28 11.56 2.15 -0.86
C ARG A 28 10.49 1.15 -0.44
N TYR A 29 9.56 1.66 0.37
CA TYR A 29 8.38 0.96 0.80
C TYR A 29 7.18 1.89 0.67
N GLU A 30 6.18 1.45 -0.08
CA GLU A 30 4.93 2.19 -0.25
C GLU A 30 3.77 1.34 0.20
N ARG A 31 2.79 1.95 0.85
CA ARG A 31 1.55 1.28 1.21
C ARG A 31 0.41 1.77 0.34
N ILE A 32 -0.11 0.82 -0.42
CA ILE A 32 -1.28 0.96 -1.28
C ILE A 32 -2.49 0.58 -0.44
N ARG A 33 -3.48 1.46 -0.35
CA ARG A 33 -4.73 1.22 0.37
C ARG A 33 -5.90 1.41 -0.58
N ALA A 34 -6.84 0.48 -0.53
CA ALA A 34 -8.13 0.50 -1.19
C ALA A 34 -9.21 0.11 -0.16
N VAL A 35 -9.28 0.89 0.92
CA VAL A 35 -10.15 0.60 2.06
C VAL A 35 -11.48 1.31 1.82
N TYR A 36 -12.57 0.56 1.71
CA TYR A 36 -13.91 1.12 1.43
C TYR A 36 -14.45 2.07 2.52
N THR A 37 -14.01 1.89 3.77
CA THR A 37 -14.40 2.74 4.90
C THR A 37 -13.19 2.99 5.81
N TRP A 38 -12.77 4.25 5.96
CA TRP A 38 -11.65 4.60 6.82
C TRP A 38 -12.11 5.49 7.97
N ARG A 39 -11.82 5.09 9.22
CA ARG A 39 -12.21 5.81 10.45
C ARG A 39 -13.71 6.18 10.50
N ASN A 40 -14.58 5.23 10.15
CA ASN A 40 -16.03 5.44 10.02
C ASN A 40 -16.44 6.53 9.01
N GLY A 41 -15.53 6.92 8.12
CA GLY A 41 -15.73 7.90 7.08
C GLY A 41 -15.61 7.30 5.68
N PRO A 42 -15.42 8.15 4.66
CA PRO A 42 -15.30 7.72 3.28
C PRO A 42 -14.11 6.75 3.08
N GLY A 43 -14.16 6.02 1.97
CA GLY A 43 -13.08 5.12 1.61
C GLY A 43 -11.75 5.85 1.44
N ARG A 44 -10.66 5.16 1.79
CA ARG A 44 -9.29 5.63 1.63
C ARG A 44 -8.62 4.85 0.51
N TYR A 45 -8.37 5.56 -0.59
CA TYR A 45 -7.73 5.06 -1.79
C TYR A 45 -6.44 5.84 -2.04
N ASP A 46 -5.37 5.48 -1.33
CA ASP A 46 -4.11 6.20 -1.38
C ASP A 46 -2.89 5.29 -1.46
N CYS A 47 -1.82 5.84 -2.03
CA CYS A 47 -0.47 5.31 -1.96
C CYS A 47 0.35 6.29 -1.12
N VAL A 48 0.96 5.80 -0.04
CA VAL A 48 1.84 6.63 0.80
C VAL A 48 3.15 5.94 1.04
N PHE A 49 4.21 6.74 1.00
CA PHE A 49 5.54 6.37 1.44
C PHE A 49 5.51 6.05 2.94
N ILE A 50 6.15 4.94 3.33
CA ILE A 50 6.30 4.51 4.73
C ILE A 50 7.75 4.69 5.15
#